data_AF-A0A833G5K8-F1
#
_entry.id   AF-A0A833G5K8-F1
#
_cell.length_a   1.000
_cell.length_b   1.000
_cell.length_c   1.000
_cell.angle_alpha   90.00
_cell.angle_beta   90.00
_cell.angle_gamma   90.00
#
_symmetry.space_group_name_H-M   'P 1'
#
loop_
_entity.id
_entity.type
_entity.pdbx_description
1 polymer ?
#
loop_
_entity_poly.entity_id
_entity_poly.type
_entity_poly.pdbx_seq_one_letter_code
_entity_poly.pdbx_strand_id
1 'polypeptide(L)'
;MDNLDDRTEGATREPLAPLVALVAAIDEADLLNLDLPLERPGLLEGFLDPEVQTALPAELRAAADAYLDGLPKGVFLTPIFYGPTVLVLSGQSVLGAPYHRGGDAILATIRATEGSPDEARAVMLAHGVAYVAFCATAPDVAETAAEAPDGLLAVLLRGDAPSWLEPLPAHQGSMLRVFRVASPP
;
A
#
# COMPACT_ATOMS: atom_id res chain seq x y z
N MET A 1 67.03 18.80 -0.92
CA MET A 1 66.43 18.89 0.43
C MET A 1 64.96 19.10 0.18
N ASP A 2 64.26 17.99 -0.09
CA ASP A 2 62.95 18.00 -0.73
C ASP A 2 61.86 18.37 0.26
N ASN A 3 60.99 19.28 -0.18
CA ASN A 3 60.07 20.01 0.67
C ASN A 3 58.82 19.18 0.96
N LEU A 4 58.48 19.10 2.24
CA LEU A 4 57.38 18.30 2.78
C LEU A 4 56.03 19.02 2.62
N ASP A 5 55.68 19.43 1.39
CA ASP A 5 54.44 20.17 1.09
C ASP A 5 53.59 19.53 -0.04
N ASP A 6 53.98 18.37 -0.55
CA ASP A 6 53.30 17.70 -1.68
C ASP A 6 52.32 16.59 -1.24
N ARG A 7 51.41 16.89 -0.29
CA ARG A 7 50.34 15.92 0.09
C ARG A 7 48.95 16.52 0.26
N THR A 8 48.67 17.66 -0.36
CA THR A 8 47.32 18.26 -0.36
C THR A 8 46.87 18.84 -1.70
N GLU A 9 47.37 18.32 -2.82
CA GLU A 9 46.80 18.58 -4.15
C GLU A 9 46.58 17.24 -4.86
N GLY A 10 45.33 16.81 -5.02
CA GLY A 10 45.05 15.58 -5.80
C GLY A 10 43.81 14.77 -5.46
N ALA A 11 42.88 15.22 -4.63
CA ALA A 11 41.55 14.62 -4.54
C ALA A 11 40.60 15.40 -5.45
N THR A 12 40.61 15.03 -6.73
CA THR A 12 39.71 15.56 -7.76
C THR A 12 38.24 15.37 -7.38
N ARG A 13 37.48 16.42 -7.66
CA ARG A 13 36.08 16.63 -7.31
C ARG A 13 35.08 15.81 -8.17
N GLU A 14 35.33 14.54 -8.48
CA GLU A 14 34.37 13.74 -9.28
C GLU A 14 34.04 12.31 -8.79
N PRO A 15 33.81 12.05 -7.50
CA PRO A 15 33.18 10.79 -7.09
C PRO A 15 31.68 10.70 -7.46
N LEU A 16 31.04 11.81 -7.83
CA LEU A 16 29.60 11.88 -8.12
C LEU A 16 29.24 11.98 -9.60
N ALA A 17 30.20 12.22 -10.51
CA ALA A 17 29.89 12.37 -11.93
C ALA A 17 29.16 11.14 -12.53
N PRO A 18 29.54 9.89 -12.20
CA PRO A 18 28.78 8.72 -12.63
C PRO A 18 27.37 8.63 -12.01
N LEU A 19 27.18 9.12 -10.79
CA LEU A 19 25.87 9.16 -10.13
C LEU A 19 24.96 10.21 -10.75
N VAL A 20 25.47 11.38 -11.12
CA VAL A 20 24.70 12.41 -11.84
C VAL A 20 24.25 11.88 -13.20
N ALA A 21 25.13 11.21 -13.94
CA ALA A 21 24.77 10.58 -15.21
C ALA A 21 23.73 9.47 -15.03
N LEU A 22 23.80 8.68 -13.96
CA LEU A 22 22.81 7.66 -13.64
C LEU A 22 21.45 8.27 -13.28
N VAL A 23 21.41 9.29 -12.42
CA VAL A 23 20.16 9.97 -12.03
C VAL A 23 19.51 10.62 -13.25
N ALA A 24 20.28 11.35 -14.06
CA ALA A 24 19.78 11.94 -15.29
C ALA A 24 19.23 10.86 -16.25
N ALA A 25 19.92 9.72 -16.40
CA ALA A 25 19.45 8.62 -17.23
C ALA A 25 18.18 7.94 -16.67
N ILE A 26 18.01 7.85 -15.35
CA ILE A 26 16.79 7.34 -14.71
C ILE A 26 15.62 8.30 -14.95
N ASP A 27 15.85 9.61 -14.78
CA ASP A 27 14.85 10.65 -15.02
C ASP A 27 14.44 10.70 -16.50
N GLU A 28 15.40 10.62 -17.43
CA GLU A 28 15.15 10.58 -18.87
C GLU A 28 14.46 9.28 -19.32
N ALA A 29 14.77 8.15 -18.69
CA ALA A 29 14.13 6.88 -18.99
C ALA A 29 12.66 6.84 -18.54
N ASP A 30 12.24 7.79 -17.70
CA ASP A 30 10.89 7.92 -17.16
C ASP A 30 10.35 6.56 -16.71
N LEU A 31 11.14 5.87 -15.87
CA LEU A 31 10.84 4.48 -15.46
C LEU A 31 9.48 4.33 -14.78
N LEU A 32 8.86 5.43 -14.34
CA LEU A 32 7.52 5.47 -13.77
C LEU A 32 6.42 5.38 -14.84
N ASN A 33 6.69 5.77 -16.07
CA ASN A 33 5.75 5.72 -17.21
C ASN A 33 6.24 4.78 -18.33
N LEU A 34 7.37 4.11 -18.14
CA LEU A 34 7.88 3.12 -19.09
C LEU A 34 7.05 1.84 -18.98
N ASP A 35 6.33 1.53 -20.06
CA ASP A 35 5.48 0.33 -20.18
C ASP A 35 6.35 -0.93 -20.37
N LEU A 36 7.00 -1.34 -19.27
CA LEU A 36 7.82 -2.53 -19.22
C LEU A 36 6.93 -3.76 -19.02
N PRO A 37 7.23 -4.92 -19.64
CA PRO A 37 6.49 -6.17 -19.40
C PRO A 37 6.80 -6.79 -18.03
N LEU A 38 7.02 -5.95 -17.02
CA LEU A 38 7.15 -6.28 -15.60
C LEU A 38 5.78 -6.31 -14.92
N GLU A 39 4.75 -5.77 -15.56
CA GLU A 39 3.40 -5.78 -15.04
C GLU A 39 2.92 -7.21 -14.83
N ARG A 40 2.45 -7.49 -13.61
CA ARG A 40 1.52 -8.59 -13.39
C ARG A 40 0.13 -7.98 -13.26
N PRO A 41 -0.64 -7.91 -14.36
CA PRO A 41 -2.03 -7.50 -14.27
C PRO A 41 -2.76 -8.51 -13.39
N GLY A 42 -3.27 -8.04 -12.25
CA GLY A 42 -4.02 -8.90 -11.35
C GLY A 42 -3.87 -8.56 -9.87
N LEU A 43 -4.73 -9.20 -9.10
CA LEU A 43 -4.76 -9.13 -7.65
C LEU A 43 -3.47 -9.69 -7.05
N LEU A 44 -3.01 -9.07 -5.97
CA LEU A 44 -1.96 -9.70 -5.17
C LEU A 44 -2.61 -10.73 -4.26
N GLU A 45 -2.31 -11.99 -4.51
CA GLU A 45 -2.76 -13.12 -3.70
C GLU A 45 -1.92 -13.26 -2.43
N GLY A 46 -2.51 -13.84 -1.38
CA GLY A 46 -1.84 -14.08 -0.09
C GLY A 46 -0.54 -14.87 -0.24
N PHE A 47 0.48 -14.48 0.51
CA PHE A 47 1.78 -15.14 0.54
C PHE A 47 1.99 -15.77 1.92
N LEU A 48 1.49 -16.98 2.08
CA LEU A 48 1.57 -17.74 3.33
C LEU A 48 2.79 -18.67 3.33
N ASP A 49 3.98 -18.09 3.34
CA ASP A 49 5.23 -18.85 3.47
C ASP A 49 5.33 -19.49 4.86
N PRO A 50 5.46 -20.83 4.98
CA PRO A 50 5.48 -21.51 6.28
C PRO A 50 6.61 -21.07 7.23
N GLU A 51 7.78 -20.71 6.70
CA GLU A 51 8.90 -20.22 7.53
C GLU A 51 8.57 -18.84 8.09
N VAL A 52 8.02 -17.94 7.25
CA VAL A 52 7.55 -16.63 7.69
C VAL A 52 6.44 -16.77 8.73
N GLN A 53 5.44 -17.63 8.48
CA GLN A 53 4.33 -17.87 9.40
C GLN A 53 4.79 -18.40 10.76
N THR A 54 5.84 -19.21 10.78
CA THR A 54 6.41 -19.76 12.01
C THR A 54 7.25 -18.73 12.77
N ALA A 55 7.82 -17.75 12.06
CA ALA A 55 8.60 -16.66 12.66
C ALA A 55 7.73 -15.54 13.26
N LEU A 56 6.46 -15.43 12.86
CA LEU A 56 5.54 -14.43 13.43
C LEU A 56 5.18 -14.75 14.90
N PRO A 57 5.01 -13.73 15.76
CA PRO A 57 4.51 -13.92 17.12
C PRO A 57 3.15 -14.67 17.12
N ALA A 58 2.99 -15.63 18.03
CA ALA A 58 1.80 -16.48 18.07
C ALA A 58 0.51 -15.67 18.28
N GLU A 59 0.58 -14.63 19.11
CA GLU A 59 -0.53 -13.72 19.40
C GLU A 59 -0.92 -12.89 18.18
N LEU A 60 0.06 -12.46 17.38
CA LEU A 60 -0.19 -11.72 16.14
C LEU A 60 -0.90 -12.60 15.12
N ARG A 61 -0.44 -13.85 14.95
CA ARG A 61 -1.07 -14.82 14.05
C ARG A 61 -2.50 -15.14 14.50
N ALA A 62 -2.72 -15.41 15.78
CA ALA A 62 -4.07 -15.68 16.30
C ALA A 62 -5.04 -14.49 16.11
N ALA A 63 -4.55 -13.25 16.28
CA ALA A 63 -5.34 -12.06 16.02
C ALA A 63 -5.67 -11.87 14.54
N ALA A 64 -4.69 -12.12 13.65
CA ALA A 64 -4.90 -12.07 12.21
C ALA A 64 -5.88 -13.15 11.72
N ASP A 65 -5.77 -14.37 12.25
CA ASP A 65 -6.69 -15.47 11.96
C ASP A 65 -8.13 -15.10 12.34
N ALA A 66 -8.32 -14.55 13.55
CA ALA A 66 -9.64 -14.19 14.05
C ALA A 66 -10.30 -13.06 13.24
N TYR A 67 -9.50 -12.10 12.74
CA TYR A 67 -10.04 -10.86 12.17
C TYR A 67 -9.99 -10.79 10.65
N LEU A 68 -8.96 -11.33 10.03
CA LEU A 68 -8.77 -11.31 8.57
C LEU A 68 -9.17 -12.64 7.95
N ASP A 69 -8.71 -13.78 8.47
CA ASP A 69 -9.07 -15.09 7.91
C ASP A 69 -10.42 -15.64 8.42
N GLY A 70 -10.96 -15.07 9.49
CA GLY A 70 -12.35 -15.28 9.91
C GLY A 70 -13.38 -14.71 8.92
N LEU A 71 -12.95 -13.84 8.00
CA LEU A 71 -13.80 -13.29 6.95
C LEU A 71 -13.79 -14.20 5.71
N PRO A 72 -14.91 -14.30 4.96
CA PRO A 72 -14.91 -14.93 3.65
C PRO A 72 -13.78 -14.37 2.78
N LYS A 73 -13.09 -15.24 2.04
CA LYS A 73 -11.99 -14.85 1.16
C LYS A 73 -12.44 -13.76 0.19
N GLY A 74 -11.64 -12.71 0.08
CA GLY A 74 -11.93 -11.58 -0.79
C GLY A 74 -10.74 -10.66 -0.96
N VAL A 75 -10.97 -9.64 -1.77
CA VAL A 75 -9.97 -8.61 -2.09
C VAL A 75 -10.15 -7.43 -1.14
N PHE A 76 -9.05 -7.00 -0.52
CA PHE A 76 -9.00 -5.84 0.35
C PHE A 76 -8.47 -4.62 -0.39
N LEU A 77 -9.15 -3.49 -0.25
CA LEU A 77 -8.56 -2.17 -0.40
C LEU A 77 -7.98 -1.74 0.96
N THR A 78 -6.71 -1.35 0.96
CA THR A 78 -6.02 -0.77 2.11
C THR A 78 -5.21 0.44 1.65
N PRO A 79 -4.80 1.36 2.55
CA PRO A 79 -3.77 2.32 2.20
C PRO A 79 -2.52 1.55 1.73
N ILE A 80 -1.87 2.05 0.67
CA ILE A 80 -1.00 1.24 -0.19
C ILE A 80 0.09 0.48 0.60
N PHE A 81 0.64 1.08 1.66
CA PHE A 81 1.70 0.50 2.47
C PHE A 81 1.25 -0.66 3.39
N TYR A 82 -0.05 -0.86 3.60
CA TYR A 82 -0.58 -1.96 4.41
C TYR A 82 -0.99 -3.20 3.61
N GLY A 83 -0.99 -3.12 2.27
CA GLY A 83 -1.19 -4.29 1.40
C GLY A 83 -0.30 -5.48 1.79
N PRO A 84 1.03 -5.31 1.97
CA PRO A 84 1.93 -6.38 2.39
C PRO A 84 1.56 -7.01 3.73
N THR A 85 1.07 -6.21 4.69
CA THR A 85 0.66 -6.70 6.01
C THR A 85 -0.51 -7.68 5.89
N VAL A 86 -1.52 -7.37 5.08
CA VAL A 86 -2.64 -8.28 4.83
C VAL A 86 -2.17 -9.58 4.17
N LEU A 87 -1.28 -9.47 3.18
CA LEU A 87 -0.76 -10.63 2.43
C LEU A 87 0.09 -11.57 3.27
N VAL A 88 0.84 -11.05 4.22
CA VAL A 88 1.69 -11.84 5.13
C VAL A 88 0.89 -12.42 6.27
N LEU A 89 -0.10 -11.71 6.79
CA LEU A 89 -0.83 -12.12 7.99
C LEU A 89 -2.08 -12.95 7.71
N SER A 90 -2.51 -13.05 6.46
CA SER A 90 -3.75 -13.74 6.10
C SER A 90 -3.69 -14.33 4.70
N GLY A 91 -4.57 -15.28 4.41
CA GLY A 91 -4.75 -15.75 3.04
C GLY A 91 -5.70 -14.88 2.21
N GLN A 92 -5.91 -13.61 2.57
CA GLN A 92 -6.71 -12.67 1.78
C GLN A 92 -5.92 -12.15 0.58
N SER A 93 -6.61 -11.54 -0.38
CA SER A 93 -5.96 -10.82 -1.48
C SER A 93 -6.05 -9.32 -1.25
N VAL A 94 -5.17 -8.53 -1.87
CA VAL A 94 -5.25 -7.06 -1.85
C VAL A 94 -5.29 -6.49 -3.26
N LEU A 95 -5.95 -5.33 -3.41
CA LEU A 95 -5.99 -4.61 -4.68
C LEU A 95 -4.58 -4.21 -5.13
N GLY A 96 -3.81 -3.59 -4.22
CA GLY A 96 -2.47 -3.11 -4.48
C GLY A 96 -1.59 -3.11 -3.24
N ALA A 97 -0.29 -3.05 -3.46
CA ALA A 97 0.76 -2.92 -2.46
C ALA A 97 1.93 -2.15 -3.09
N PRO A 98 2.93 -1.63 -2.34
CA PRO A 98 3.96 -0.75 -2.85
C PRO A 98 5.08 -1.54 -3.55
N TYR A 99 4.69 -2.43 -4.47
CA TYR A 99 5.58 -3.19 -5.31
C TYR A 99 5.55 -2.58 -6.71
N HIS A 100 6.64 -1.96 -7.14
CA HIS A 100 6.74 -1.23 -8.41
C HIS A 100 6.33 -2.03 -9.66
N ARG A 101 6.24 -3.36 -9.57
CA ARG A 101 5.72 -4.25 -10.64
C ARG A 101 4.19 -4.22 -10.83
N GLY A 102 3.46 -3.49 -9.99
CA GLY A 102 1.99 -3.43 -9.99
C GLY A 102 1.45 -2.02 -10.16
N GLY A 103 1.97 -1.27 -11.14
CA GLY A 103 1.65 0.15 -11.37
C GLY A 103 0.15 0.44 -11.42
N ASP A 104 -0.60 -0.28 -12.27
CA ASP A 104 -2.07 -0.16 -12.37
C ASP A 104 -2.79 -0.39 -11.04
N ALA A 105 -2.38 -1.41 -10.28
CA ALA A 105 -2.96 -1.74 -8.98
C ALA A 105 -2.65 -0.68 -7.92
N ILE A 106 -1.44 -0.11 -7.96
CA ILE A 106 -1.05 1.03 -7.12
C ILE A 106 -1.92 2.25 -7.45
N LEU A 107 -2.04 2.60 -8.73
CA LEU A 107 -2.84 3.74 -9.18
C LEU A 107 -4.33 3.56 -8.85
N ALA A 108 -4.87 2.35 -9.01
CA ALA A 108 -6.24 2.02 -8.62
C ALA A 108 -6.43 2.17 -7.11
N THR A 109 -5.46 1.72 -6.31
CA THR A 109 -5.50 1.87 -4.84
C THR A 109 -5.52 3.33 -4.44
N ILE A 110 -4.61 4.15 -4.97
CA ILE A 110 -4.55 5.61 -4.73
C ILE A 110 -5.85 6.29 -5.13
N ARG A 111 -6.35 6.02 -6.35
CA ARG A 111 -7.64 6.57 -6.83
C ARG A 111 -8.80 6.18 -5.93
N ALA A 112 -8.82 4.97 -5.40
CA ALA A 112 -9.90 4.53 -4.51
C ALA A 112 -9.78 5.12 -3.10
N THR A 113 -8.58 5.35 -2.57
CA THR A 113 -8.41 5.92 -1.22
C THR A 113 -8.60 7.44 -1.21
N GLU A 114 -8.12 8.14 -2.22
CA GLU A 114 -8.13 9.60 -2.33
C GLU A 114 -9.31 10.15 -3.13
N GLY A 115 -9.89 9.35 -4.03
CA GLY A 115 -11.05 9.75 -4.82
C GLY A 115 -12.33 9.84 -3.99
N SER A 116 -13.35 10.48 -4.55
CA SER A 116 -14.68 10.56 -3.94
C SER A 116 -15.25 9.16 -3.64
N PRO A 117 -16.20 9.03 -2.70
CA PRO A 117 -16.85 7.74 -2.43
C PRO A 117 -17.41 7.04 -3.69
N ASP A 118 -17.92 7.79 -4.65
CA ASP A 118 -18.48 7.21 -5.89
C ASP A 118 -17.38 6.68 -6.83
N GLU A 119 -16.28 7.42 -6.99
CA GLU A 119 -15.10 6.95 -7.74
C GLU A 119 -14.49 5.71 -7.09
N ALA A 120 -14.33 5.75 -5.77
CA ALA A 120 -13.81 4.62 -5.01
C ALA A 120 -14.69 3.37 -5.17
N ARG A 121 -16.01 3.53 -5.11
CA ARG A 121 -16.96 2.44 -5.36
C ARG A 121 -16.80 1.88 -6.78
N ALA A 122 -16.64 2.72 -7.79
CA ALA A 122 -16.46 2.28 -9.17
C ALA A 122 -15.17 1.44 -9.32
N VAL A 123 -14.06 1.90 -8.73
CA VAL A 123 -12.79 1.14 -8.70
C VAL A 123 -12.98 -0.20 -7.97
N MET A 124 -13.59 -0.17 -6.78
CA MET A 124 -13.83 -1.40 -6.01
C MET A 124 -14.63 -2.44 -6.77
N LEU A 125 -15.70 -2.03 -7.46
CA LEU A 125 -16.51 -2.93 -8.27
C LEU A 125 -15.74 -3.48 -9.48
N ALA A 126 -14.95 -2.64 -10.15
CA ALA A 126 -14.14 -3.06 -11.30
C ALA A 126 -13.08 -4.11 -10.92
N HIS A 127 -12.58 -4.07 -9.68
CA HIS A 127 -11.53 -4.96 -9.18
C HIS A 127 -12.04 -6.05 -8.21
N GLY A 128 -13.35 -6.17 -8.00
CA GLY A 128 -13.91 -7.17 -7.10
C GLY A 128 -13.51 -7.00 -5.62
N VAL A 129 -13.27 -5.77 -5.17
CA VAL A 129 -12.97 -5.46 -3.78
C VAL A 129 -14.16 -5.81 -2.90
N ALA A 130 -13.92 -6.66 -1.90
CA ALA A 130 -14.91 -7.12 -0.94
C ALA A 130 -14.81 -6.37 0.40
N TYR A 131 -13.62 -5.87 0.73
CA TYR A 131 -13.36 -5.23 2.02
C TYR A 131 -12.52 -3.96 1.86
N VAL A 132 -12.76 -2.99 2.73
CA VAL A 132 -11.89 -1.83 2.94
C VAL A 132 -11.34 -1.91 4.35
N ALA A 133 -10.03 -1.78 4.53
CA ALA A 133 -9.41 -1.83 5.86
C ALA A 133 -8.35 -0.75 6.05
N PHE A 134 -8.38 -0.06 7.19
CA PHE A 134 -7.34 0.89 7.57
C PHE A 134 -7.23 1.05 9.09
N CYS A 135 -6.05 1.43 9.58
CA CYS A 135 -5.85 1.77 10.98
C CYS A 135 -6.09 3.27 11.18
N ALA A 136 -7.04 3.66 12.02
CA ALA A 136 -7.44 5.06 12.20
C ALA A 136 -6.36 5.95 12.84
N THR A 137 -5.31 5.36 13.42
CA THR A 137 -4.18 6.08 14.04
C THR A 137 -2.90 6.01 13.20
N ALA A 138 -2.97 5.44 12.00
CA ALA A 138 -1.83 5.36 11.11
C ALA A 138 -1.46 6.75 10.55
N PRO A 139 -0.17 7.14 10.55
CA PRO A 139 0.26 8.44 10.04
C PRO A 139 -0.11 8.68 8.58
N ASP A 140 0.06 7.67 7.72
CA ASP A 140 -0.25 7.75 6.29
C ASP A 140 -1.76 7.90 6.03
N VAL A 141 -2.61 7.32 6.90
CA VAL A 141 -4.06 7.54 6.84
C VAL A 141 -4.41 8.99 7.17
N ALA A 142 -3.76 9.58 8.19
CA ALA A 142 -3.97 10.97 8.56
C ALA A 142 -3.47 11.95 7.47
N GLU A 143 -2.33 11.65 6.87
CA GLU A 143 -1.74 12.41 5.76
C GLU A 143 -2.64 12.36 4.52
N THR A 144 -3.00 11.16 4.05
CA THR A 144 -3.90 10.96 2.91
C THR A 144 -5.24 11.69 3.15
N ALA A 145 -5.78 11.64 4.36
CA ALA A 145 -7.03 12.32 4.69
C ALA A 145 -6.91 13.86 4.71
N ALA A 146 -5.71 14.39 4.96
CA ALA A 146 -5.44 15.82 4.87
C ALA A 146 -5.24 16.29 3.42
N GLU A 147 -4.62 15.46 2.58
CA GLU A 147 -4.39 15.74 1.16
C GLU A 147 -5.66 15.61 0.30
N ALA A 148 -6.52 14.64 0.63
CA ALA A 148 -7.81 14.41 0.00
C ALA A 148 -8.97 14.45 1.03
N PRO A 149 -9.37 15.64 1.53
CA PRO A 149 -10.39 15.78 2.59
C PRO A 149 -11.77 15.22 2.22
N ASP A 150 -12.10 15.22 0.94
CA ASP A 150 -13.35 14.69 0.38
C ASP A 150 -13.20 13.25 -0.14
N GLY A 151 -11.99 12.68 -0.03
CA GLY A 151 -11.68 11.32 -0.45
C GLY A 151 -12.30 10.27 0.45
N LEU A 152 -12.47 9.05 -0.07
CA LEU A 152 -13.09 7.94 0.66
C LEU A 152 -12.42 7.71 2.02
N LEU A 153 -11.08 7.70 2.07
CA LEU A 153 -10.37 7.43 3.32
C LEU A 153 -10.64 8.50 4.39
N ALA A 154 -10.70 9.77 3.99
CA ALA A 154 -11.04 10.87 4.89
C ALA A 154 -12.48 10.78 5.40
N VAL A 155 -13.42 10.46 4.50
CA VAL A 155 -14.85 10.23 4.82
C VAL A 155 -15.00 9.10 5.84
N LEU A 156 -14.30 7.97 5.63
CA LEU A 156 -14.33 6.84 6.56
C LEU A 156 -13.64 7.15 7.90
N LEU A 157 -12.57 7.96 7.89
CA LEU A 157 -11.86 8.35 9.11
C LEU A 157 -12.76 9.19 10.02
N ARG A 158 -13.58 10.08 9.46
CA ARG A 158 -14.59 10.87 10.19
C ARG A 158 -15.77 10.05 10.72
N GLY A 159 -15.97 8.85 10.19
CA GLY A 159 -17.09 7.97 10.56
C GLY A 159 -18.31 8.12 9.65
N ASP A 160 -18.18 8.83 8.53
CA ASP A 160 -19.26 9.13 7.59
C ASP A 160 -19.36 8.06 6.49
N ALA A 161 -19.34 6.78 6.87
CA ALA A 161 -19.30 5.68 5.90
C ALA A 161 -20.48 5.73 4.92
N PRO A 162 -20.23 5.70 3.60
CA PRO A 162 -21.28 5.61 2.59
C PRO A 162 -22.17 4.38 2.81
N SER A 163 -23.44 4.45 2.40
CA SER A 163 -24.43 3.37 2.62
C SER A 163 -24.07 2.01 2.00
N TRP A 164 -23.14 1.98 1.04
CA TRP A 164 -22.64 0.77 0.41
C TRP A 164 -21.42 0.17 1.12
N LEU A 165 -20.95 0.76 2.23
CA LEU A 165 -19.94 0.21 3.12
C LEU A 165 -20.57 -0.17 4.46
N GLU A 166 -20.66 -1.47 4.73
CA GLU A 166 -21.12 -2.00 6.00
C GLU A 166 -19.94 -2.09 6.98
N PRO A 167 -19.92 -1.34 8.10
CA PRO A 167 -18.86 -1.47 9.10
C PRO A 167 -18.93 -2.83 9.78
N LEU A 168 -17.81 -3.54 9.82
CA LEU A 168 -17.69 -4.79 10.57
C LEU A 168 -17.35 -4.51 12.04
N PRO A 169 -17.73 -5.39 12.98
CA PRO A 169 -17.42 -5.21 14.40
C PRO A 169 -15.92 -5.04 14.63
N ALA A 170 -15.54 -3.94 15.30
CA ALA A 170 -14.16 -3.72 15.72
C ALA A 170 -13.82 -4.61 16.92
N HIS A 171 -12.59 -5.12 16.97
CA HIS A 171 -12.06 -5.74 18.19
C HIS A 171 -11.82 -4.67 19.26
N GLN A 172 -12.13 -5.00 20.51
CA GLN A 172 -11.93 -4.10 21.63
C GLN A 172 -10.47 -3.64 21.74
N GLY A 173 -10.25 -2.34 21.83
CA GLY A 173 -8.91 -1.73 21.91
C GLY A 173 -8.17 -1.62 20.57
N SER A 174 -8.75 -2.10 19.45
CA SER A 174 -8.16 -1.96 18.12
C SER A 174 -8.58 -0.65 17.45
N MET A 175 -7.63 -0.01 16.77
CA MET A 175 -7.89 1.14 15.89
C MET A 175 -8.10 0.73 14.43
N LEU A 176 -8.03 -0.57 14.14
CA LEU A 176 -8.32 -1.12 12.82
C LEU A 176 -9.83 -1.05 12.55
N ARG A 177 -10.19 -0.43 11.44
CA ARG A 177 -11.56 -0.38 10.92
C ARG A 177 -11.62 -1.23 9.66
N VAL A 178 -12.64 -2.08 9.57
CA VAL A 178 -12.93 -2.88 8.38
C VAL A 178 -14.37 -2.66 7.98
N PHE A 179 -14.58 -2.49 6.69
CA PHE A 179 -15.88 -2.34 6.06
C PHE A 179 -16.04 -3.43 5.01
N ARG A 180 -17.23 -4.00 4.91
CA ARG A 180 -17.63 -4.86 3.81
C ARG A 180 -18.25 -4.00 2.71
N VAL A 181 -17.82 -4.23 1.47
CA VAL A 181 -18.44 -3.63 0.29
C VAL A 181 -19.75 -4.36 0.00
N ALA A 182 -20.87 -3.63 0.03
CA ALA A 182 -22.14 -4.18 -0.39
C ALA A 182 -22.08 -4.51 -1.89
N SER A 183 -22.36 -5.77 -2.24
CA SER A 183 -22.50 -6.15 -3.64
C SER A 183 -23.59 -5.30 -4.30
N PRO A 184 -23.43 -4.89 -5.57
CA PRO A 184 -24.52 -4.28 -6.30
C PRO A 184 -25.69 -5.28 -6.35
N PRO A 185 -26.95 -4.79 -6.30
CA PRO A 185 -28.14 -5.63 -6.36
C PRO A 185 -28.23 -6.44 -7.67
#